data_AF-A0A2V5MIV2-F1
#
_entry.id   AF-A0A2V5MIV2-F1
#
_cell.length_a   1.000
_cell.length_b   1.000
_cell.length_c   1.000
_cell.angle_alpha   90.00
_cell.angle_beta   90.00
_cell.angle_gamma   90.00
#
_symmetry.space_group_name_H-M   'P 1'
#
loop_
_entity.id
_entity.type
_entity.pdbx_description
1 polymer ?
#
loop_
_entity_poly.entity_id
_entity_poly.type
_entity_poly.pdbx_seq_one_letter_code
_entity_poly.pdbx_strand_id
1 'polypeptide(L)'
;MFQCHARLSRDRGFVVKAQGVGERRIAACAPKSFKIIPGSICAPLGFKAAAVFCGIKRRKLDLALIASDVPAAVAGLFTTNQVCAAPVRLSAQR
;
A
#
# COMPACT_ATOMS: atom_id res chain seq x y z
N MET A 1 -22.71 -11.55 14.27
CA MET A 1 -21.63 -12.08 15.14
C MET A 1 -20.78 -13.02 14.31
N PHE A 2 -19.79 -12.49 13.59
CA PHE A 2 -18.79 -13.27 12.84
C PHE A 2 -17.45 -13.02 13.52
N GLN A 3 -17.02 -13.94 14.37
CA GLN A 3 -15.69 -13.92 14.96
C GLN A 3 -14.67 -14.27 13.89
N CYS A 4 -14.01 -13.25 13.34
CA CYS A 4 -12.78 -13.44 12.58
C CYS A 4 -11.62 -13.48 13.58
N HIS A 5 -11.29 -14.68 14.08
CA HIS A 5 -10.05 -14.89 14.81
C HIS A 5 -8.88 -14.75 13.83
N ALA A 6 -8.38 -13.52 13.68
CA ALA A 6 -7.12 -13.23 13.01
C ALA A 6 -5.97 -13.76 13.88
N ARG A 7 -5.64 -15.04 13.72
CA ARG A 7 -4.41 -15.61 14.29
C ARG A 7 -3.23 -15.06 13.50
N LEU A 8 -2.70 -13.91 13.93
CA LEU A 8 -1.42 -13.36 13.48
C LEU A 8 -0.35 -14.44 13.67
N SER A 9 0.05 -15.07 12.56
CA SER A 9 1.24 -15.90 12.48
C SER A 9 2.29 -15.04 11.80
N ARG A 10 3.31 -14.69 12.56
CA ARG A 10 4.22 -13.55 12.34
C ARG A 10 5.14 -13.64 11.11
N ASP A 11 4.99 -14.63 10.25
CA ASP A 11 5.92 -14.92 9.14
C ASP A 11 5.23 -15.23 7.79
N ARG A 12 4.05 -14.64 7.53
CA ARG A 12 3.38 -14.81 6.23
C ARG A 12 3.25 -13.48 5.51
N GLY A 13 4.02 -13.36 4.43
CA GLY A 13 3.67 -12.50 3.30
C GLY A 13 2.20 -12.70 2.92
N PHE A 14 1.61 -11.65 2.35
CA PHE A 14 0.20 -11.62 1.98
C PHE A 14 -0.10 -12.70 0.92
N VAL A 15 -0.65 -13.83 1.36
CA VAL A 15 -1.18 -14.89 0.50
C VAL A 15 -2.69 -14.70 0.42
N VAL A 16 -3.18 -14.23 -0.72
CA VAL A 16 -4.60 -14.29 -1.06
C VAL A 16 -4.93 -15.75 -1.36
N LYS A 17 -5.59 -16.44 -0.43
CA LYS A 17 -6.14 -17.78 -0.69
C LYS A 17 -7.39 -17.62 -1.56
N ALA A 18 -7.27 -17.81 -2.87
CA ALA A 18 -8.39 -18.29 -3.67
C ALA A 18 -8.60 -19.78 -3.33
N GLN A 19 -9.78 -20.16 -2.86
CA GLN A 19 -10.14 -21.56 -2.65
C GLN A 19 -10.66 -22.14 -3.97
N GLY A 20 -9.99 -23.19 -4.47
CA GLY A 20 -10.38 -23.92 -5.68
C GLY A 20 -9.33 -24.92 -6.16
N VAL A 21 -9.26 -26.06 -5.48
CA VAL A 21 -8.69 -27.39 -5.80
C VAL A 21 -7.80 -27.52 -7.06
N GLY A 22 -6.52 -27.85 -6.84
CA GLY A 22 -5.60 -28.31 -7.87
C GLY A 22 -4.14 -28.18 -7.44
N GLU A 23 -3.57 -29.23 -6.85
CA GLU A 23 -2.16 -29.30 -6.45
C GLU A 23 -1.21 -29.06 -7.64
N ARG A 24 -0.71 -27.84 -7.79
CA ARG A 24 0.50 -27.58 -8.58
C ARG A 24 1.48 -26.76 -7.74
N ARG A 25 2.45 -27.51 -7.20
CA ARG A 25 3.73 -27.10 -6.62
C ARG A 25 4.01 -25.59 -6.71
N ILE A 26 3.70 -24.86 -5.65
CA ILE A 26 4.19 -23.49 -5.49
C ILE A 26 5.59 -23.60 -4.91
N ALA A 27 6.59 -23.48 -5.79
CA ALA A 27 7.98 -23.38 -5.39
C ALA A 27 8.13 -22.20 -4.42
N ALA A 28 8.45 -22.50 -3.16
CA ALA A 28 8.81 -21.52 -2.16
C ALA A 28 10.11 -20.83 -2.61
N CYS A 29 9.99 -19.65 -3.23
CA CYS A 29 11.14 -18.82 -3.51
C CYS A 29 11.62 -18.20 -2.20
N ALA A 30 12.85 -18.52 -1.81
CA ALA A 30 13.55 -18.16 -0.58
C ALA A 30 13.43 -16.66 -0.21
N PRO A 31 13.56 -16.30 1.09
CA PRO A 31 13.55 -14.91 1.52
C PRO A 31 14.75 -14.18 0.91
N LYS A 32 14.51 -13.29 -0.06
CA LYS A 32 15.54 -12.39 -0.59
C LYS A 32 15.98 -11.46 0.55
N SER A 33 17.29 -11.33 0.71
CA SER A 33 17.90 -10.36 1.61
C SER A 33 17.40 -8.95 1.28
N PHE A 34 16.78 -8.29 2.26
CA PHE A 34 16.36 -6.91 2.09
C PHE A 34 17.54 -6.00 2.44
N LYS A 35 17.90 -5.10 1.52
CA LYS A 35 18.90 -4.06 1.76
C LYS A 35 18.20 -2.83 2.30
N ILE A 36 18.54 -2.43 3.52
CA ILE A 36 18.03 -1.18 4.09
C ILE A 36 18.74 -0.03 3.38
N ILE A 37 17.97 0.80 2.69
CA ILE A 37 18.48 2.00 2.03
C ILE A 37 18.13 3.19 2.94
N PRO A 38 19.10 4.03 3.33
CA PRO A 38 18.80 5.26 4.03
C PRO A 38 18.11 6.24 3.07
N GLY A 39 16.84 6.56 3.32
CA GLY A 39 16.06 7.49 2.50
C GLY A 39 14.57 7.41 2.80
N SER A 40 13.79 8.30 2.18
CA SER A 40 12.34 8.32 2.28
C SER A 40 11.69 7.77 1.01
N ILE A 41 10.48 8.19 0.68
CA ILE A 41 9.72 7.77 -0.50
C ILE A 41 10.44 8.02 -1.84
N CYS A 42 11.46 8.90 -1.87
CA CYS A 42 12.28 9.18 -3.05
C CYS A 42 13.57 8.34 -3.13
N ALA A 43 13.80 7.41 -2.21
CA ALA A 43 14.93 6.47 -2.26
C ALA A 43 14.90 5.52 -3.48
N PRO A 44 13.75 4.94 -3.88
CA PRO A 44 13.68 4.18 -5.12
C PRO A 44 13.77 5.11 -6.34
N LEU A 45 14.52 4.67 -7.35
CA LEU A 45 14.64 5.38 -8.63
C LEU A 45 13.28 5.47 -9.32
N GLY A 46 12.96 6.65 -9.87
CA GLY A 46 11.72 6.87 -10.63
C GLY A 46 10.51 7.34 -9.81
N PHE A 47 10.68 7.65 -8.51
CA PHE A 47 9.67 8.30 -7.70
C PHE A 47 10.04 9.74 -7.38
N LYS A 48 9.09 10.66 -7.58
CA LYS A 48 9.21 12.09 -7.26
C LYS A 48 8.15 12.45 -6.24
N ALA A 49 8.51 13.30 -5.29
CA ALA A 49 7.58 13.86 -4.32
C ALA A 49 7.76 15.38 -4.25
N ALA A 50 6.65 16.10 -4.16
CA ALA A 50 6.62 17.54 -3.96
C ALA A 50 5.57 17.90 -2.91
N ALA A 51 5.81 18.98 -2.16
CA ALA A 51 4.83 19.52 -1.24
C ALA A 51 4.83 21.04 -1.32
N VAL A 52 3.63 21.63 -1.33
CA VAL A 52 3.44 23.08 -1.48
C VAL A 52 2.46 23.62 -0.44
N PHE A 53 2.58 24.91 -0.18
CA PHE A 53 1.65 25.64 0.65
C PHE A 53 0.51 26.21 -0.20
N CYS A 54 -0.69 25.66 -0.03
CA CYS A 54 -1.89 26.07 -0.79
C CYS A 54 -2.84 26.97 0.04
N GLY A 55 -2.46 27.35 1.26
CA GLY A 55 -3.27 28.21 2.13
C GLY A 55 -4.45 27.52 2.83
N ILE A 56 -4.51 26.18 2.82
CA ILE A 56 -5.55 25.40 3.50
C ILE A 56 -5.36 25.42 5.02
N LYS A 57 -4.12 25.32 5.51
CA LYS A 57 -3.77 25.62 6.90
C LYS A 57 -3.16 27.02 6.98
N ARG A 58 -3.26 27.63 8.15
CA ARG A 58 -2.77 29.00 8.39
C ARG A 58 -1.24 29.12 8.29
N ARG A 59 -0.52 28.07 8.71
CA ARG A 59 0.94 27.95 8.66
C ARG A 59 1.28 26.46 8.52
N LYS A 60 2.24 26.11 7.63
CA LYS A 60 2.78 24.77 7.25
C LYS A 60 2.33 24.28 5.88
N LEU A 61 3.11 23.38 5.26
CA LEU A 61 2.80 22.72 3.99
C LEU A 61 1.53 21.86 4.11
N ASP A 62 0.67 21.91 3.08
CA ASP A 62 -0.68 21.36 3.13
C ASP A 62 -1.08 20.49 1.95
N LEU A 63 -0.38 20.62 0.84
CA LEU A 63 -0.59 19.80 -0.34
C LEU A 63 0.67 19.00 -0.60
N ALA A 64 0.52 17.70 -0.80
CA ALA A 64 1.60 16.80 -1.16
C ALA A 64 1.21 16.01 -2.41
N LEU A 65 2.17 15.81 -3.30
CA LEU A 65 2.04 15.03 -4.52
C LEU A 65 3.19 14.03 -4.58
N ILE A 66 2.85 12.78 -4.89
CA ILE A 66 3.81 11.72 -5.17
C ILE A 66 3.49 11.20 -6.58
N ALA A 67 4.51 11.13 -7.42
CA ALA A 67 4.37 10.69 -8.81
C ALA A 67 5.48 9.69 -9.14
N SER A 68 5.15 8.66 -9.92
CA SER A 68 6.12 7.78 -10.54
C SER A 68 6.33 8.21 -12.00
N ASP A 69 7.59 8.27 -12.43
CA ASP A 69 7.92 8.54 -13.84
C ASP A 69 7.61 7.33 -14.73
N VAL A 70 7.55 6.13 -14.14
CA VAL A 70 7.22 4.86 -14.80
C VAL A 70 5.88 4.30 -14.31
N PRO A 71 5.18 3.48 -15.12
CA PRO A 71 4.01 2.75 -14.65
C PRO A 71 4.35 1.88 -13.44
N ALA A 72 3.70 2.14 -12.31
CA ALA A 72 3.94 1.44 -11.05
C ALA A 72 2.75 0.54 -10.70
N ALA A 73 3.04 -0.68 -10.22
CA ALA A 73 2.02 -1.51 -9.61
C ALA A 73 1.66 -0.94 -8.24
N VAL A 74 0.36 -0.74 -8.00
CA VAL A 74 -0.16 -0.17 -6.75
C VAL A 74 -1.05 -1.18 -6.04
N ALA A 75 -0.97 -1.18 -4.71
CA ALA A 75 -1.88 -1.93 -3.84
C ALA A 75 -2.27 -1.02 -2.69
N GLY A 76 -3.58 -0.93 -2.41
CA GLY A 76 -4.14 -0.07 -1.37
C GLY A 76 -5.13 -0.82 -0.50
N LEU A 77 -5.09 -0.53 0.80
CA LEU A 77 -6.12 -0.95 1.75
C LEU A 77 -6.85 0.30 2.23
N PHE A 78 -8.17 0.26 2.19
CA PHE A 78 -9.03 1.37 2.56
C PHE A 78 -9.81 1.07 3.85
N THR A 79 -10.39 2.10 4.44
CA THR A 79 -11.17 1.97 5.67
C THR A 79 -12.44 1.12 5.44
N THR A 80 -12.77 0.24 6.37
CA THR A 80 -14.01 -0.57 6.35
C THR A 80 -15.21 0.12 7.00
N ASN A 81 -15.07 1.38 7.40
CA ASN A 81 -16.16 2.15 8.00
C ASN A 81 -17.31 2.33 7.01
N GLN A 82 -18.54 2.36 7.50
CA GLN A 82 -19.73 2.64 6.68
C GLN A 82 -19.75 4.09 6.18
N VAL A 83 -19.20 5.03 6.97
CA VAL A 83 -19.06 6.44 6.57
C VAL A 83 -17.65 6.67 6.02
N CYS A 84 -17.56 6.85 4.70
CA CYS A 84 -16.30 7.07 3.98
C CYS A 84 -16.25 8.47 3.35
N ALA A 85 -15.08 9.10 3.41
CA ALA A 85 -14.85 10.38 2.73
C ALA A 85 -14.80 10.19 1.19
N ALA A 86 -15.18 11.24 0.46
CA ALA A 86 -15.11 11.27 -1.00
C ALA A 86 -13.75 10.82 -1.60
N PRO A 87 -12.57 11.25 -1.11
CA PRO A 87 -11.29 10.83 -1.71
C PRO A 87 -11.02 9.33 -1.55
N VAL A 88 -11.49 8.71 -0.47
CA VAL A 88 -11.32 7.26 -0.27
C VAL A 88 -12.07 6.48 -1.34
N ARG A 89 -13.28 6.95 -1.69
CA ARG A 89 -14.09 6.34 -2.75
C ARG A 89 -13.43 6.46 -4.12
N LEU A 90 -12.81 7.60 -4.42
CA LEU A 90 -12.10 7.82 -5.68
C LEU A 90 -10.86 6.92 -5.78
N SER A 91 -10.05 6.85 -4.72
CA SER A 91 -8.83 6.04 -4.72
C SER A 91 -9.10 4.54 -4.74
N ALA A 92 -10.23 4.09 -4.21
CA ALA A 92 -10.61 2.68 -4.26
C ALA A 92 -11.09 2.22 -5.64
N GLN A 93 -11.47 3.15 -6.52
CA GLN A 93 -11.93 2.85 -7.88
C GLN A 93 -10.79 2.72 -8.89
N ARG A 94 -9.61 3.27 -8.59
CA ARG A 94 -8.44 3.32 -9.47
C ARG A 94 -7.47 2.19 -9.16
#